data_AF-A0AAE4Z825-F1
#
_entry.id   AF-A0AAE4Z825-F1
#
_cell.length_a   1.000
_cell.length_b   1.000
_cell.length_c   1.000
_cell.angle_alpha   90.00
_cell.angle_beta   90.00
_cell.angle_gamma   90.00
#
_symmetry.space_group_name_H-M   'P 1'
#
loop_
_entity.id
_entity.type
_entity.pdbx_description
1 polymer ?
#
loop_
_entity_poly.entity_id
_entity_poly.type
_entity_poly.pdbx_seq_one_letter_code
_entity_poly.pdbx_strand_id
1 'polypeptide(L)'
;ILAPLAAMLVQMAISRQMEYRADRNGAEIAGTPRGLAGALERLEQSARRIPMEVNRSAAHLCIVNPLRGGGIAALFRTHPPTEERVARLLELERGG
;
A
#
# COMPACT_ATOMS: atom_id res chain seq x y z
N ILE A 1 19.71 3.92 22.86
CA ILE A 1 18.31 4.35 23.05
C ILE A 1 17.58 4.58 21.71
N LEU A 2 18.22 5.13 20.67
CA LEU A 2 17.56 5.37 19.36
C LEU A 2 17.42 4.14 18.43
N ALA A 3 18.18 3.07 18.69
CA ALA A 3 18.24 1.90 17.81
C ALA A 3 16.87 1.26 17.50
N PRO A 4 15.92 1.09 18.46
CA PRO A 4 14.60 0.53 18.15
C PRO A 4 13.78 1.41 17.21
N LEU A 5 13.84 2.74 17.35
CA LEU A 5 13.14 3.66 16.46
C LEU A 5 13.71 3.62 15.04
N ALA A 6 15.04 3.58 14.92
CA ALA A 6 15.71 3.43 13.63
C ALA A 6 15.33 2.10 12.95
N ALA A 7 15.32 0.99 13.70
CA ALA A 7 14.91 -0.31 13.20
C ALA A 7 13.45 -0.32 12.70
N MET A 8 12.52 0.32 13.42
CA MET A 8 11.12 0.46 12.97
C MET A 8 11.00 1.21 11.64
N LEU A 9 11.74 2.32 11.48
CA LEU A 9 11.73 3.09 10.23
C LEU A 9 12.28 2.29 9.05
N VAL A 10 13.39 1.57 9.28
CA VAL A 10 14.00 0.69 8.28
C VAL A 10 13.04 -0.43 7.88
N GLN A 11 12.43 -1.10 8.86
CA GLN A 11 11.45 -2.15 8.62
C GLN A 11 10.24 -1.63 7.81
N MET A 12 9.73 -0.45 8.16
CA MET A 12 8.65 0.20 7.41
C MET A 12 9.06 0.52 5.97
N ALA A 13 10.29 1.01 5.75
CA ALA A 13 10.81 1.29 4.41
C ALA A 13 10.96 0.01 3.57
N ILE A 14 11.44 -1.08 4.16
CA ILE A 14 11.56 -2.38 3.51
C ILE A 14 10.16 -2.90 3.11
N SER A 15 9.17 -2.83 4.01
CA SER A 15 7.79 -3.23 3.74
C SER A 15 7.21 -2.51 2.50
N ARG A 16 7.40 -1.18 2.43
CA ARG A 16 6.94 -0.38 1.28
C ARG A 16 7.61 -0.78 -0.03
N GLN A 17 8.93 -1.01 -0.02
CA GLN A 17 9.65 -1.49 -1.20
C GLN A 17 9.16 -2.86 -1.68
N MET A 18 8.86 -3.76 -0.75
CA MET A 18 8.30 -5.07 -1.08
C MET A 18 6.91 -4.94 -1.71
N GLU A 19 6.07 -4.02 -1.21
CA GLU A 19 4.77 -3.74 -1.81
C GLU A 19 4.89 -3.23 -3.25
N TYR A 20 5.76 -2.25 -3.53
CA TYR A 20 5.94 -1.76 -4.91
C TYR A 20 6.48 -2.83 -5.85
N ARG A 21 7.32 -3.76 -5.35
CA ARG A 21 7.78 -4.92 -6.12
C ARG A 21 6.62 -5.87 -6.41
N ALA A 22 5.75 -6.10 -5.43
CA ALA A 22 4.55 -6.90 -5.60
C ALA A 22 3.60 -6.27 -6.63
N ASP A 23 3.42 -4.94 -6.60
CA ASP A 23 2.60 -4.21 -7.56
C ASP A 23 3.13 -4.36 -8.99
N ARG A 24 4.43 -4.17 -9.22
CA ARG A 24 5.04 -4.36 -10.54
C ARG A 24 4.86 -5.80 -11.03
N ASN A 25 5.21 -6.78 -10.21
CA ASN A 25 5.06 -8.19 -10.59
C ASN A 25 3.58 -8.54 -10.83
N GLY A 26 2.66 -8.00 -10.03
CA GLY A 26 1.22 -8.16 -10.20
C GLY A 26 0.71 -7.55 -11.50
N ALA A 27 1.23 -6.39 -11.90
CA ALA A 27 0.93 -5.75 -13.17
C ALA A 27 1.42 -6.58 -14.36
N GLU A 28 2.62 -7.16 -14.27
CA GLU A 28 3.17 -8.09 -15.27
C GLU A 28 2.27 -9.33 -15.41
N ILE A 29 1.85 -9.93 -14.30
CA ILE A 29 0.94 -11.08 -14.28
C ILE A 29 -0.45 -10.71 -14.84
N ALA A 30 -0.96 -9.54 -14.49
CA ALA A 30 -2.26 -9.05 -14.97
C ALA A 30 -2.23 -8.58 -16.44
N GLY A 31 -1.04 -8.45 -17.03
CA GLY A 31 -0.83 -7.98 -18.40
C GLY A 31 -1.06 -6.48 -18.61
N THR A 32 -1.36 -5.71 -17.55
CA THR A 32 -1.54 -4.26 -17.64
C THR A 32 -1.31 -3.56 -16.30
N PRO A 33 -0.32 -2.64 -16.22
CA PRO A 33 -0.16 -1.77 -15.05
C PRO A 33 -1.39 -0.89 -14.79
N ARG A 34 -2.02 -0.37 -15.85
CA ARG A 34 -3.21 0.49 -15.77
C ARG A 34 -4.43 -0.25 -15.23
N GLY A 35 -4.62 -1.50 -15.62
CA GLY A 35 -5.69 -2.34 -15.09
C GLY A 35 -5.55 -2.57 -13.58
N LEU A 36 -4.32 -2.87 -13.12
CA LEU A 36 -4.05 -3.01 -11.69
C LEU A 36 -4.22 -1.69 -10.93
N ALA A 37 -3.77 -0.57 -11.50
CA ALA A 37 -3.96 0.76 -10.92
C ALA A 37 -5.45 1.07 -10.71
N GLY A 38 -6.28 0.84 -11.74
CA GLY A 38 -7.73 1.03 -11.64
C GLY A 38 -8.40 0.08 -10.62
N ALA A 39 -7.88 -1.13 -10.45
CA ALA A 39 -8.37 -2.05 -9.42
C ALA A 39 -8.08 -1.52 -8.00
N LEU A 40 -6.86 -1.01 -7.75
CA LEU A 40 -6.50 -0.40 -6.48
C LEU A 40 -7.37 0.82 -6.16
N GLU A 41 -7.62 1.70 -7.13
CA GLU A 41 -8.52 2.84 -6.95
C GLU A 41 -9.95 2.42 -6.57
N ARG A 42 -10.48 1.36 -7.22
CA ARG A 42 -11.81 0.82 -6.90
C ARG A 42 -11.86 0.24 -5.48
N LEU A 43 -10.82 -0.47 -5.05
CA LEU A 43 -10.73 -1.00 -3.69
C LEU A 43 -10.69 0.14 -2.67
N GLU A 44 -9.89 1.17 -2.89
CA GLU A 44 -9.79 2.34 -2.01
C GLU A 44 -11.14 3.06 -1.89
N GLN A 45 -11.81 3.32 -3.02
CA GLN A 45 -13.14 3.92 -3.02
C GLN A 45 -14.16 3.06 -2.28
N SER A 46 -14.09 1.73 -2.43
CA SER A 46 -15.00 0.80 -1.75
C SER A 46 -14.75 0.78 -0.24
N ALA A 47 -13.50 0.75 0.20
CA ALA A 47 -13.13 0.81 1.61
C ALA A 47 -13.49 2.14 2.28
N ARG A 48 -13.48 3.25 1.52
CA ARG A 48 -13.99 4.54 2.00
C ARG A 48 -15.51 4.51 2.21
N ARG A 49 -16.26 3.88 1.30
CA ARG A 49 -17.72 3.77 1.37
C ARG A 49 -18.21 2.78 2.43
N ILE A 50 -17.53 1.64 2.56
CA ILE A 50 -17.89 0.54 3.46
C ILE A 50 -16.69 0.28 4.38
N PRO A 51 -16.52 1.08 5.44
CA PRO A 51 -15.45 0.85 6.40
C PRO A 51 -15.60 -0.52 7.08
N MET A 52 -14.49 -1.26 7.10
CA MET A 52 -14.38 -2.49 7.87
C MET A 52 -13.66 -2.19 9.18
N GLU A 53 -14.20 -2.69 10.29
CA GLU A 53 -13.47 -2.71 11.55
C GLU A 53 -12.50 -3.90 11.54
N VAL A 54 -11.21 -3.60 11.35
CA VAL A 54 -10.15 -4.60 11.34
C VAL A 54 -9.25 -4.37 12.55
N ASN A 55 -8.91 -5.45 13.25
CA ASN A 55 -7.91 -5.39 14.32
C ASN A 55 -6.59 -4.84 13.73
N ARG A 56 -5.92 -3.91 14.42
CA ARG A 56 -4.64 -3.34 13.95
C ARG A 56 -3.60 -4.40 13.64
N SER A 57 -3.57 -5.49 14.41
CA SER A 57 -2.66 -6.61 14.17
C SER A 57 -2.96 -7.37 12.89
N ALA A 58 -4.18 -7.29 12.35
CA ALA A 58 -4.59 -7.90 11.09
C ALA A 58 -4.59 -6.90 9.90
N ALA A 59 -4.32 -5.62 10.13
CA ALA A 59 -4.36 -4.59 9.08
C ALA A 59 -3.36 -4.84 7.94
N HIS A 60 -2.27 -5.58 8.21
CA HIS A 60 -1.26 -5.98 7.23
C HIS A 60 -1.71 -7.07 6.25
N LEU A 61 -2.87 -7.67 6.47
CA LEU A 61 -3.49 -8.65 5.56
C LEU A 61 -4.44 -7.97 4.56
N CYS A 62 -4.70 -6.67 4.72
CA CYS A 62 -5.62 -5.93 3.89
C CYS A 62 -4.88 -5.26 2.72
N ILE A 63 -5.44 -5.37 1.50
CA ILE A 63 -4.86 -4.76 0.29
C ILE A 63 -4.86 -3.22 0.36
N VAL A 64 -5.93 -2.66 0.92
CA VAL A 64 -6.09 -1.22 1.20
C VAL A 64 -6.13 -1.01 2.71
N ASN A 65 -5.52 0.07 3.18
CA ASN A 65 -5.39 0.33 4.61
C ASN A 65 -6.78 0.50 5.26
N PRO A 66 -7.19 -0.40 6.17
CA PRO A 66 -8.49 -0.32 6.82
C PRO A 66 -8.51 0.73 7.95
N LEU A 67 -7.34 1.19 8.39
CA LEU A 67 -7.20 2.12 9.51
C LEU A 67 -7.38 3.57 9.05
N ARG A 68 -8.33 4.27 9.65
CA ARG A 68 -8.56 5.71 9.44
C ARG A 68 -7.72 6.53 10.43
N GLY A 69 -7.07 7.60 9.95
CA GLY A 69 -6.38 8.60 10.79
C GLY A 69 -4.94 8.92 10.39
N GLY A 70 -4.49 10.14 10.70
CA GLY A 70 -3.10 10.62 10.53
C GLY A 70 -2.26 10.49 11.80
N GLY A 71 -1.01 10.97 11.76
CA GLY A 71 -0.12 10.99 12.93
C GLY A 71 0.43 9.60 13.32
N ILE A 72 0.34 9.23 14.60
CA ILE A 72 0.83 7.93 15.12
C ILE A 72 0.17 6.72 14.43
N ALA A 73 -1.08 6.84 13.99
CA ALA A 73 -1.76 5.80 13.19
C ALA A 73 -1.06 5.56 11.85
N ALA A 74 -0.42 6.59 11.27
CA ALA A 74 0.35 6.45 10.05
C ALA A 74 1.61 5.60 10.20
N LEU A 75 2.15 5.47 11.42
CA LEU A 75 3.30 4.62 11.72
C LEU A 75 2.94 3.13 11.72
N PHE A 76 1.65 2.80 11.87
CA PHE A 76 1.13 1.44 11.77
C PHE A 76 0.61 1.10 10.36
N ARG A 77 0.75 2.01 9.38
CA ARG A 77 0.44 1.71 7.98
C ARG A 77 1.49 0.75 7.44
N THR A 78 1.07 -0.47 7.17
CA THR A 78 1.92 -1.54 6.63
C THR A 78 2.12 -1.40 5.13
N HIS A 79 1.17 -0.76 4.44
CA HIS A 79 1.24 -0.45 3.01
C HIS A 79 1.51 1.04 2.76
N PRO A 80 2.21 1.39 1.66
CA PRO A 80 2.26 2.75 1.16
C PRO A 80 0.85 3.25 0.77
N PRO A 81 0.63 4.57 0.72
CA PRO A 81 -0.64 5.13 0.27
C PRO A 81 -1.05 4.57 -1.10
N THR A 82 -2.34 4.27 -1.28
CA THR A 82 -2.86 3.73 -2.54
C THR A 82 -2.53 4.64 -3.72
N GLU A 83 -2.59 5.96 -3.52
CA GLU A 83 -2.26 6.96 -4.53
C GLU A 83 -0.80 6.86 -5.01
N GLU A 84 0.15 6.53 -4.13
CA GLU A 84 1.55 6.36 -4.50
C GLU A 84 1.77 5.08 -5.33
N ARG A 85 1.05 4.00 -4.97
CA ARG A 85 1.09 2.74 -5.71
C ARG A 85 0.52 2.91 -7.12
N VAL A 86 -0.62 3.60 -7.22
CA VAL A 86 -1.25 3.95 -8.50
C VAL A 86 -0.29 4.78 -9.37
N ALA A 87 0.34 5.80 -8.80
CA ALA A 87 1.29 6.63 -9.55
C ALA A 87 2.44 5.80 -10.14
N ARG A 88 3.06 4.92 -9.34
CA ARG A 88 4.14 4.04 -9.82
C ARG A 88 3.69 3.05 -10.89
N LEU A 89 2.49 2.49 -10.76
CA LEU A 89 1.92 1.61 -11.80
C LEU A 89 1.71 2.36 -13.13
N LEU A 90 1.24 3.61 -13.08
CA LEU A 90 1.08 4.44 -14.27
C LEU A 90 2.43 4.89 -14.85
N GLU A 91 3.48 5.00 -14.05
CA GLU A 91 4.85 5.22 -14.54
C GLU A 91 5.39 4.01 -15.31
N LEU A 92 5.11 2.78 -14.86
CA LEU A 92 5.48 1.55 -15.59
C LEU A 92 4.85 1.49 -16.98
N GLU A 93 3.59 1.94 -17.11
CA GLU A 93 2.90 2.03 -18.41
C GLU A 93 3.59 3.01 -19.37
N ARG A 94 4.25 4.06 -18.87
CA ARG A 94 4.93 5.08 -19.68
C ARG A 94 6.35 4.71 -20.09
N GLY A 95 6.99 3.80 -19.35
CA GLY A 95 8.38 3.39 -19.57
C GLY A 95 8.55 2.03 -20.26
N GLY A 96 7.45 1.33 -20.55
CA GLY A 96 7.41 0.06 -21.28
C GLY A 96 7.18 0.21 -22.78
#